data_AF-A0A958IVW5-F1
#
_entry.id   AF-A0A958IVW5-F1
#
_cell.length_a   1.000
_cell.length_b   1.000
_cell.length_c   1.000
_cell.angle_alpha   90.00
_cell.angle_beta   90.00
_cell.angle_gamma   90.00
#
_symmetry.space_group_name_H-M   'P 1'
#
loop_
_entity.id
_entity.type
_entity.pdbx_description
1 polymer ?
#
loop_
_entity_poly.entity_id
_entity_poly.type
_entity_poly.pdbx_seq_one_letter_code
_entity_poly.pdbx_strand_id
1 'polypeptide(L)'
;MLTLLRDNAAAIGVTATAEHFDSTLARTRRFLRNQTAGLAADAEWLLQDTLAIKVAVTNRTGHKLPTGYPSRRMWLHLRIEDGSGQPVFESGSWDPVSGEIAGLDSPYEPHHQVIRTAGQVQVYQALMGDVDGNLTYTLLRGATYLKDNRLPPKGFTTQGPFYDSTRVEGMAAQDPDFNR
;
A
#
# COMPACT_ATOMS: atom_id res chain seq x y z
N MET A 1 -2.87 -14.89 7.21
CA MET A 1 -2.03 -16.12 7.27
C MET A 1 -1.98 -16.74 8.66
N LEU A 2 -1.47 -16.07 9.71
CA LEU A 2 -1.38 -16.67 11.05
C LEU A 2 -2.72 -17.18 11.60
N THR A 3 -3.82 -16.45 11.40
CA THR A 3 -5.18 -16.92 11.75
C THR A 3 -5.56 -18.18 10.99
N LEU A 4 -5.33 -18.22 9.67
CA LEU A 4 -5.60 -19.38 8.84
C LEU A 4 -4.79 -20.61 9.31
N LEU A 5 -3.51 -20.44 9.63
CA LEU A 5 -2.68 -21.54 10.14
C LEU A 5 -3.17 -22.05 11.50
N ARG A 6 -3.52 -21.14 12.42
CA ARG A 6 -4.08 -21.48 13.74
C ARG A 6 -5.38 -22.26 13.60
N ASP A 7 -6.30 -21.76 12.79
CA ASP A 7 -7.65 -22.30 12.64
C ASP A 7 -7.68 -23.63 11.88
N ASN A 8 -6.57 -23.98 11.18
CA ASN A 8 -6.41 -25.25 10.47
C ASN A 8 -5.29 -26.13 11.04
N ALA A 9 -4.79 -25.83 12.25
CA ALA A 9 -3.55 -26.39 12.78
C ALA A 9 -3.46 -27.93 12.72
N ALA A 10 -4.54 -28.63 13.05
CA ALA A 10 -4.60 -30.09 13.02
C ALA A 10 -4.44 -30.67 11.60
N ALA A 11 -5.09 -30.04 10.60
CA ALA A 11 -5.07 -30.52 9.21
C ALA A 11 -3.69 -30.36 8.55
N ILE A 12 -2.93 -29.35 8.96
CA ILE A 12 -1.60 -29.04 8.39
C ILE A 12 -0.43 -29.41 9.32
N GLY A 13 -0.69 -30.19 10.37
CA GLY A 13 0.35 -30.74 11.25
C GLY A 13 1.14 -29.68 12.04
N VAL A 14 0.51 -28.55 12.36
CA VAL A 14 1.18 -27.49 13.12
C VAL A 14 1.37 -27.92 14.58
N THR A 15 2.61 -27.78 15.07
CA THR A 15 3.02 -28.16 16.43
C THR A 15 2.88 -27.03 17.45
N ALA A 16 2.63 -25.79 17.01
CA ALA A 16 2.42 -24.64 17.89
C ALA A 16 0.99 -24.62 18.45
N THR A 17 0.84 -24.25 19.74
CA THR A 17 -0.47 -24.12 20.37
C THR A 17 -1.22 -22.86 19.92
N ALA A 18 -2.52 -22.79 20.21
CA ALA A 18 -3.34 -21.62 19.94
C ALA A 18 -2.79 -20.36 20.63
N GLU A 19 -2.30 -20.50 21.87
CA GLU A 19 -1.74 -19.41 22.66
C GLU A 19 -0.48 -18.82 22.00
N HIS A 20 0.38 -19.66 21.41
CA HIS A 20 1.54 -19.19 20.64
C HIS A 20 1.12 -18.36 19.42
N PHE A 21 0.07 -18.80 18.71
CA PHE A 21 -0.49 -18.03 17.60
C PHE A 21 -1.10 -16.72 18.04
N ASP A 22 -1.89 -16.73 19.11
CA ASP A 22 -2.59 -15.54 19.60
C ASP A 22 -1.62 -14.46 20.07
N SER A 23 -0.55 -14.87 20.79
CA SER A 23 0.55 -13.98 21.16
C SER A 23 1.24 -13.37 19.93
N THR A 24 1.50 -14.17 18.90
CA THR A 24 2.16 -13.71 17.67
C THR A 24 1.23 -12.83 16.83
N LEU A 25 -0.06 -13.14 16.76
CA LEU A 25 -1.09 -12.34 16.11
C LEU A 25 -1.22 -10.97 16.76
N ALA A 26 -1.31 -10.92 18.09
CA ALA A 26 -1.37 -9.67 18.84
C ALA A 26 -0.12 -8.80 18.60
N ARG A 27 1.07 -9.42 18.64
CA ARG A 27 2.35 -8.75 18.35
C ARG A 27 2.41 -8.22 16.92
N THR A 28 2.00 -9.03 15.95
CA THR A 28 2.00 -8.66 14.52
C THR A 28 1.03 -7.51 14.25
N ARG A 29 -0.19 -7.57 14.79
CA ARG A 29 -1.18 -6.49 14.65
C ARG A 29 -0.67 -5.19 15.27
N ARG A 30 -0.06 -5.24 16.46
CA ARG A 30 0.54 -4.07 17.10
C ARG A 30 1.70 -3.50 16.27
N PHE A 31 2.57 -4.36 15.73
CA PHE A 31 3.67 -3.96 14.87
C PHE A 31 3.16 -3.24 13.61
N LEU A 32 2.23 -3.86 12.87
CA LEU A 32 1.64 -3.28 11.66
C LEU A 32 0.94 -1.95 11.90
N ARG A 33 0.22 -1.81 13.02
CA ARG A 33 -0.52 -0.59 13.35
C ARG A 33 0.36 0.57 13.80
N ASN A 34 1.41 0.28 14.57
CA ASN A 34 2.11 1.33 15.33
C ASN A 34 3.56 1.57 14.89
N GLN A 35 4.20 0.56 14.27
CA GLN A 35 5.65 0.56 14.02
C GLN A 35 6.02 0.49 12.54
N THR A 36 5.06 0.22 11.65
CA THR A 36 5.33 0.05 10.21
C THR A 36 5.23 1.36 9.42
N ALA A 37 4.16 2.12 9.62
CA ALA A 37 3.91 3.39 8.93
C ALA A 37 3.48 4.47 9.92
N GLY A 38 3.83 5.71 9.62
CA GLY A 38 3.16 6.89 10.15
C GLY A 38 2.18 7.42 9.11
N LEU A 39 1.01 7.88 9.57
CA LEU A 39 0.01 8.55 8.74
C LEU A 39 -0.32 9.87 9.42
N ALA A 40 -0.22 10.96 8.68
CA ALA A 40 -0.69 12.28 9.09
C ALA A 40 -1.54 12.87 7.97
N ALA A 41 -2.54 13.66 8.33
CA ALA A 41 -3.39 14.35 7.39
C ALA A 41 -3.70 15.75 7.92
N ASP A 42 -3.52 16.73 7.05
CA ASP A 42 -3.84 18.13 7.34
C ASP A 42 -4.83 18.62 6.27
N ALA A 43 -5.93 19.22 6.73
CA ALA A 43 -6.99 19.69 5.86
C ALA A 43 -7.06 21.23 5.89
N GLU A 44 -7.11 21.85 4.72
CA GLU A 44 -7.24 23.29 4.55
C GLU A 44 -8.29 23.61 3.49
N TRP A 45 -9.16 24.58 3.77
CA TRP A 45 -10.07 25.11 2.76
C TRP A 45 -9.28 26.01 1.80
N LEU A 46 -9.22 25.62 0.54
CA LEU A 46 -8.79 26.45 -0.57
C LEU A 46 -10.02 27.16 -1.12
N LEU A 47 -10.03 28.49 -1.05
CA LEU A 47 -11.23 29.27 -1.41
C LEU A 47 -12.46 28.82 -0.59
N GLN A 48 -13.67 29.14 -1.06
CA GLN A 48 -14.91 28.85 -0.32
C GLN A 48 -15.53 27.47 -0.65
N ASP A 49 -15.00 26.71 -1.62
CA ASP A 49 -15.64 25.52 -2.16
C ASP A 49 -14.75 24.28 -2.27
N THR A 50 -13.44 24.40 -2.01
CA THR A 50 -12.48 23.31 -2.21
C THR A 50 -11.78 22.98 -0.90
N LEU A 51 -11.89 21.74 -0.44
CA LEU A 51 -11.10 21.23 0.69
C LEU A 51 -9.87 20.50 0.16
N ALA A 52 -8.68 20.99 0.47
CA ALA A 52 -7.43 20.28 0.20
C ALA A 52 -7.02 19.49 1.44
N ILE A 53 -6.74 18.20 1.26
CA ILE A 53 -6.24 17.31 2.32
C ILE A 53 -4.86 16.82 1.91
N LYS A 54 -3.83 17.24 2.65
CA LYS A 54 -2.46 16.76 2.48
C LYS A 54 -2.29 15.52 3.34
N VAL A 55 -2.02 14.38 2.72
CA VAL A 55 -1.80 13.11 3.41
C VAL A 55 -0.32 12.74 3.35
N ALA A 56 0.34 12.69 4.49
CA ALA A 56 1.72 12.26 4.60
C ALA A 56 1.80 10.80 5.08
N VAL A 57 2.43 9.94 4.28
CA VAL A 57 2.68 8.54 4.64
C VAL A 57 4.17 8.33 4.85
N THR A 58 4.57 8.06 6.10
CA THR A 58 5.98 7.87 6.47
C THR A 58 6.28 6.40 6.67
N ASN A 59 7.22 5.85 5.90
CA ASN A 59 7.74 4.50 6.16
C ASN A 59 8.66 4.50 7.40
N ARG A 60 8.35 3.64 8.37
CA ARG A 60 9.15 3.47 9.61
C ARG A 60 10.00 2.20 9.61
N THR A 61 9.98 1.46 8.51
CA THR A 61 10.77 0.24 8.32
C THR A 61 12.11 0.52 7.65
N GLY A 62 13.04 -0.44 7.71
CA GLY A 62 14.36 -0.36 7.06
C GLY A 62 14.39 -0.81 5.59
N HIS A 63 13.24 -1.03 4.97
CA HIS A 63 13.11 -1.49 3.57
C HIS A 63 11.92 -0.79 2.90
N LYS A 64 11.68 -1.00 1.60
CA LYS A 64 10.47 -0.48 0.95
C LYS A 64 9.19 -1.00 1.61
N LEU A 65 8.13 -0.19 1.68
CA LEU A 65 6.87 -0.53 2.31
C LEU A 65 5.69 -0.41 1.31
N PRO A 66 4.85 -1.45 1.13
CA PRO A 66 4.96 -2.80 1.71
C PRO A 66 6.06 -3.66 1.07
N THR A 67 6.86 -4.39 1.85
CA THR A 67 7.90 -5.31 1.32
C THR A 67 7.36 -6.71 1.00
N GLY A 68 8.19 -7.53 0.36
CA GLY A 68 7.98 -8.95 0.13
C GLY A 68 7.60 -9.28 -1.31
N TYR A 69 7.08 -10.50 -1.50
CA TYR A 69 6.53 -10.95 -2.78
C TYR A 69 5.45 -9.95 -3.27
N PRO A 70 5.45 -9.57 -4.56
CA PRO A 70 4.53 -8.57 -5.15
C PRO A 70 3.06 -9.03 -5.25
N SER A 71 2.55 -9.65 -4.17
CA SER A 71 1.11 -9.75 -3.88
C SER A 71 0.66 -8.76 -2.81
N ARG A 72 1.58 -8.08 -2.15
CA ARG A 72 1.25 -7.14 -1.07
C ARG A 72 0.95 -5.77 -1.62
N ARG A 73 -0.19 -5.23 -1.19
CA ARG A 73 -0.65 -3.88 -1.49
C ARG A 73 -0.88 -3.14 -0.17
N MET A 74 -0.62 -1.85 -0.18
CA MET A 74 -1.07 -0.90 0.82
C MET A 74 -1.76 0.21 0.06
N TRP A 75 -2.89 0.71 0.56
CA TRP A 75 -3.61 1.80 -0.09
C TRP A 75 -4.13 2.77 0.96
N LEU A 76 -4.54 3.94 0.49
CA LEU A 76 -5.21 4.94 1.32
C LEU A 76 -6.72 4.79 1.16
N HIS A 77 -7.42 4.66 2.28
CA HIS A 77 -8.87 4.84 2.37
C HIS A 77 -9.12 6.19 3.02
N LEU A 78 -9.70 7.12 2.26
CA LEU A 78 -10.04 8.46 2.73
C LEU A 78 -11.55 8.64 2.68
N ARG A 79 -12.16 9.04 3.79
CA ARG A 79 -13.59 9.32 3.91
C ARG A 79 -13.78 10.68 4.59
N ILE A 80 -14.59 11.53 3.96
CA ILE A 80 -15.00 12.84 4.47
C ILE A 80 -16.49 12.74 4.75
N GLU A 81 -16.90 13.17 5.94
CA GLU A 81 -18.29 13.13 6.40
C GLU A 81 -18.81 14.53 6.67
N ASP A 82 -20.10 14.75 6.46
CA ASP A 82 -20.79 15.96 6.91
C ASP A 82 -21.07 15.94 8.42
N GLY A 83 -21.68 17.02 8.93
CA GLY A 83 -22.04 17.12 10.35
C GLY A 83 -23.08 16.10 10.85
N SER A 84 -23.71 15.35 9.95
CA SER A 84 -24.64 14.26 10.26
C SER A 84 -24.00 12.86 10.14
N GLY A 85 -22.71 12.80 9.80
CA GLY A 85 -21.97 11.54 9.61
C GLY A 85 -22.19 10.88 8.24
N GLN A 86 -22.82 11.57 7.28
CA GLN A 86 -22.99 11.04 5.93
C GLN A 86 -21.72 11.28 5.11
N PRO A 87 -21.21 10.27 4.36
CA PRO A 87 -20.04 10.45 3.52
C PRO A 87 -20.35 11.40 2.37
N VAL A 88 -19.57 12.48 2.24
CA VAL A 88 -19.63 13.43 1.11
C VAL A 88 -18.52 13.16 0.09
N PHE A 89 -17.46 12.46 0.51
CA PHE A 89 -16.40 11.95 -0.35
C PHE A 89 -15.85 10.67 0.27
N GLU A 90 -15.64 9.65 -0.55
CA GLU A 90 -14.99 8.40 -0.12
C GLU A 90 -14.18 7.81 -1.27
N SER A 91 -12.90 7.54 -1.03
CA SER A 91 -11.95 6.97 -2.00
C SER A 91 -11.24 5.78 -1.38
N GLY A 92 -11.13 4.68 -2.14
CA GLY A 92 -10.40 3.48 -1.72
C GLY A 92 -11.12 2.65 -0.65
N SER A 93 -12.45 2.66 -0.64
CA SER A 93 -13.23 1.79 0.26
C SER A 93 -13.05 0.31 -0.10
N TRP A 94 -13.29 -0.57 0.86
CA TRP A 94 -13.27 -2.01 0.66
C TRP A 94 -14.65 -2.51 0.22
N ASP A 95 -14.72 -3.21 -0.92
CA ASP A 95 -15.95 -3.87 -1.36
C ASP A 95 -15.95 -5.34 -0.88
N PRO A 96 -16.82 -5.72 0.07
CA PRO A 96 -16.88 -7.08 0.58
C PRO A 96 -17.49 -8.09 -0.43
N VAL A 97 -18.18 -7.62 -1.47
CA VAL A 97 -18.79 -8.48 -2.49
C VAL A 97 -17.76 -8.95 -3.49
N SER A 98 -16.99 -8.02 -4.06
CA SER A 98 -15.87 -8.36 -4.95
C SER A 98 -14.63 -8.85 -4.21
N GLY A 99 -14.48 -8.46 -2.93
CA GLY A 99 -13.28 -8.73 -2.14
C GLY A 99 -12.09 -7.88 -2.60
N GLU A 100 -12.34 -6.66 -3.04
CA GLU A 100 -11.36 -5.80 -3.71
C GLU A 100 -11.51 -4.32 -3.29
N ILE A 101 -10.50 -3.50 -3.62
CA ILE A 101 -10.54 -2.06 -3.36
C ILE A 101 -11.44 -1.40 -4.43
N ALA A 102 -12.38 -0.56 -4.02
CA ALA A 102 -13.23 0.18 -4.95
C ALA A 102 -12.44 1.27 -5.69
N GLY A 103 -12.72 1.43 -6.99
CA GLY A 103 -12.12 2.47 -7.83
C GLY A 103 -10.76 2.12 -8.44
N LEU A 104 -10.40 0.83 -8.51
CA LEU A 104 -9.16 0.41 -9.18
C LEU A 104 -9.27 0.50 -10.71
N ASP A 105 -8.22 1.02 -11.35
CA ASP A 105 -8.04 1.02 -12.80
C ASP A 105 -7.50 -0.33 -13.34
N SER A 106 -7.75 -0.56 -14.63
CA SER A 106 -7.26 -1.72 -15.39
C SER A 106 -6.20 -1.30 -16.41
N PRO A 107 -5.12 -2.09 -16.64
CA PRO A 107 -4.84 -3.41 -16.06
C PRO A 107 -4.29 -3.36 -14.63
N TYR A 108 -3.93 -2.16 -14.15
CA TYR A 108 -3.55 -1.93 -12.76
C TYR A 108 -3.69 -0.45 -12.39
N GLU A 109 -3.84 -0.19 -11.09
CA GLU A 109 -3.92 1.17 -10.56
C GLU A 109 -2.62 1.96 -10.81
N PRO A 110 -2.68 3.17 -11.40
CA PRO A 110 -1.52 4.04 -11.54
C PRO A 110 -1.03 4.58 -10.18
N HIS A 111 -0.06 5.48 -10.20
CA HIS A 111 0.29 6.25 -9.01
C HIS A 111 -0.31 7.65 -9.13
N HIS A 112 -0.99 8.08 -8.07
CA HIS A 112 -1.57 9.41 -7.96
C HIS A 112 -0.77 10.24 -6.97
N GLN A 113 -0.26 11.37 -7.44
CA GLN A 113 0.21 12.43 -6.56
C GLN A 113 -0.98 13.20 -5.94
N VAL A 114 -2.08 13.35 -6.70
CA VAL A 114 -3.28 14.09 -6.29
C VAL A 114 -4.53 13.31 -6.68
N ILE A 115 -5.38 13.02 -5.68
CA ILE A 115 -6.71 12.46 -5.86
C ILE A 115 -7.71 13.62 -5.94
N ARG A 116 -8.45 13.70 -7.07
CA ARG A 116 -9.47 14.75 -7.32
C ARG A 116 -10.89 14.21 -7.29
N THR A 117 -11.07 12.91 -7.53
CA THR A 117 -12.39 12.28 -7.56
C THR A 117 -12.41 11.03 -6.69
N ALA A 118 -13.59 10.68 -6.19
CA ALA A 118 -13.82 9.49 -5.36
C ALA A 118 -13.42 8.17 -6.07
N GLY A 119 -13.43 8.17 -7.41
CA GLY A 119 -13.05 7.02 -8.22
C GLY A 119 -11.55 6.79 -8.36
N GLN A 120 -10.69 7.69 -7.87
CA GLN A 120 -9.23 7.51 -7.89
C GLN A 120 -8.76 6.96 -6.55
N VAL A 121 -7.78 6.04 -6.54
CA VAL A 121 -7.26 5.44 -5.30
C VAL A 121 -5.74 5.32 -5.31
N GLN A 122 -5.09 5.81 -4.25
CA GLN A 122 -3.64 5.70 -4.15
C GLN A 122 -3.25 4.32 -3.58
N VAL A 123 -2.70 3.47 -4.45
CA VAL A 123 -2.17 2.14 -4.10
C VAL A 123 -0.65 2.09 -4.22
N TYR A 124 0.01 1.70 -3.14
CA TYR A 124 1.43 1.41 -3.04
C TYR A 124 1.68 -0.10 -3.22
N GLN A 125 2.31 -0.45 -4.34
CA GLN A 125 2.56 -1.84 -4.74
C GLN A 125 3.72 -1.94 -5.72
N ALA A 126 4.24 -3.16 -5.88
CA ALA A 126 5.13 -3.50 -6.98
C ALA A 126 4.39 -4.38 -7.98
N LEU A 127 4.55 -4.09 -9.27
CA LEU A 127 3.99 -4.84 -10.39
C LEU A 127 5.14 -5.20 -11.33
N MET A 128 5.28 -6.49 -11.59
CA MET A 128 6.37 -6.99 -12.44
C MET A 128 5.92 -7.07 -13.89
N GLY A 129 6.89 -6.85 -14.78
CA GLY A 129 6.80 -7.19 -16.20
C GLY A 129 7.59 -8.46 -16.46
N ASP A 130 7.10 -9.32 -17.35
CA ASP A 130 7.90 -10.41 -17.88
C ASP A 130 8.91 -9.93 -18.94
N VAL A 131 9.65 -10.86 -19.54
CA VAL A 131 10.67 -10.55 -20.56
C VAL A 131 10.10 -9.92 -21.83
N ASP A 132 8.80 -10.10 -22.07
CA ASP A 132 8.07 -9.50 -23.20
C ASP A 132 7.41 -8.16 -22.80
N GLY A 133 7.58 -7.74 -21.55
CA GLY A 133 7.00 -6.50 -20.99
C GLY A 133 5.55 -6.65 -20.53
N ASN A 134 4.97 -7.85 -20.54
CA ASN A 134 3.60 -8.06 -20.09
C ASN A 134 3.50 -8.10 -18.58
N LEU A 135 2.40 -7.59 -18.03
CA LEU A 135 2.13 -7.68 -16.59
C LEU A 135 2.16 -9.14 -16.13
N THR A 136 2.95 -9.41 -15.10
CA THR A 136 3.02 -10.74 -14.49
C THR A 136 3.03 -10.66 -12.98
N TYR A 137 2.30 -11.59 -12.37
CA TYR A 137 2.38 -11.85 -10.93
C TYR A 137 3.21 -13.12 -10.66
N THR A 138 3.61 -13.86 -11.70
CA THR A 138 4.41 -15.08 -11.55
C THR A 138 5.86 -14.71 -11.27
N LEU A 139 6.35 -14.99 -10.06
CA LEU A 139 7.69 -14.60 -9.61
C LEU A 139 8.80 -15.01 -10.58
N LEU A 140 8.76 -16.26 -11.06
CA LEU A 140 9.77 -16.80 -11.98
C LEU A 140 9.73 -16.19 -13.38
N ARG A 141 8.69 -15.42 -13.71
CA ARG A 141 8.60 -14.67 -14.97
C ARG A 141 8.97 -13.21 -14.80
N GLY A 142 9.05 -12.69 -13.56
CA GLY A 142 9.38 -11.29 -13.32
C GLY A 142 10.79 -10.96 -13.81
N ALA A 143 10.89 -10.08 -14.80
CA ALA A 143 12.14 -9.62 -15.38
C ALA A 143 12.43 -8.14 -15.04
N THR A 144 11.38 -7.33 -14.93
CA THR A 144 11.46 -5.91 -14.57
C THR A 144 10.26 -5.51 -13.70
N TYR A 145 10.25 -4.27 -13.20
CA TYR A 145 9.06 -3.66 -12.63
C TYR A 145 8.41 -2.74 -13.67
N LEU A 146 7.11 -2.92 -13.91
CA LEU A 146 6.28 -1.97 -14.65
C LEU A 146 5.88 -0.79 -13.76
N LYS A 147 5.77 -1.04 -12.45
CA LYS A 147 5.49 -0.06 -11.40
C LYS A 147 6.13 -0.55 -10.10
N ASP A 148 6.82 0.33 -9.40
CA ASP A 148 7.23 0.11 -8.01
C ASP A 148 7.22 1.45 -7.27
N ASN A 149 6.04 1.77 -6.73
CA ASN A 149 5.84 2.92 -5.87
C ASN A 149 5.76 2.52 -4.39
N ARG A 150 6.37 1.41 -3.99
CA ARG A 150 6.47 1.10 -2.55
C ARG A 150 7.32 2.18 -1.87
N LEU A 151 6.87 2.65 -0.71
CA LEU A 151 7.48 3.76 0.00
C LEU A 151 8.90 3.39 0.47
N PRO A 152 9.94 4.12 0.05
CA PRO A 152 11.31 3.81 0.47
C PRO A 152 11.54 4.07 1.96
N PRO A 153 12.56 3.44 2.58
CA PRO A 153 12.90 3.68 3.98
C PRO A 153 13.54 5.06 4.16
N LYS A 154 13.56 5.56 5.41
CA LYS A 154 14.30 6.79 5.75
C LYS A 154 15.76 6.68 5.34
N GLY A 155 16.27 7.71 4.67
CA GLY A 155 17.67 7.78 4.20
C GLY A 155 17.92 7.13 2.83
N PHE A 156 16.88 6.58 2.19
CA PHE A 156 16.96 6.22 0.78
C PHE A 156 17.30 7.43 -0.09
N THR A 157 18.10 7.22 -1.13
CA THR A 157 18.37 8.24 -2.14
C THR A 157 18.51 7.63 -3.53
N THR A 158 17.98 8.33 -4.54
CA THR A 158 18.10 8.03 -5.97
C THR A 158 19.51 8.19 -6.51
N GLN A 159 20.41 8.85 -5.78
CA GLN A 159 21.84 8.98 -6.11
C GLN A 159 22.71 7.93 -5.41
N GLY A 160 22.10 7.00 -4.69
CA GLY A 160 22.80 5.97 -3.93
C GLY A 160 23.44 4.92 -4.84
N PRO A 161 24.50 4.24 -4.38
CA PRO A 161 25.24 3.24 -5.17
C PRO A 161 24.41 2.01 -5.57
N PHE A 162 23.27 1.78 -4.91
CA PHE A 162 22.37 0.66 -5.17
C PHE A 162 21.03 1.08 -5.78
N TYR A 163 20.93 2.31 -6.31
CA TYR A 163 19.68 2.77 -6.89
C TYR A 163 19.28 1.90 -8.08
N ASP A 164 20.24 1.41 -8.87
CA ASP A 164 20.04 0.51 -10.01
C ASP A 164 19.19 -0.75 -9.72
N SER A 165 19.24 -1.23 -8.48
CA SER A 165 18.55 -2.43 -7.99
C SER A 165 17.40 -2.12 -7.03
N THR A 166 17.23 -0.85 -6.64
CA THR A 166 16.20 -0.39 -5.70
C THR A 166 15.32 0.73 -6.25
N ARG A 167 15.35 0.95 -7.58
CA ARG A 167 14.67 2.04 -8.29
C ARG A 167 13.21 2.20 -7.89
N VAL A 168 12.77 3.44 -7.83
CA VAL A 168 11.34 3.78 -7.90
C VAL A 168 10.96 3.68 -9.38
N GLU A 169 9.91 2.94 -9.70
CA GLU A 169 9.57 2.57 -11.08
C GLU A 169 8.16 3.04 -11.44
N GLY A 170 7.97 3.48 -12.69
CA GLY A 170 6.72 4.05 -13.17
C GLY A 170 6.52 5.51 -12.76
N MET A 171 5.26 5.95 -12.66
CA MET A 171 4.90 7.37 -12.44
C MET A 171 5.44 7.96 -11.12
N ALA A 172 5.67 7.15 -10.09
CA ALA A 172 6.24 7.61 -8.82
C ALA A 172 7.68 8.14 -8.97
N ALA A 173 8.43 7.71 -9.98
CA ALA A 173 9.75 8.28 -10.27
C ALA A 173 9.68 9.76 -10.73
N GLN A 174 8.50 10.21 -11.16
CA GLN A 174 8.26 11.57 -11.63
C GLN A 174 7.63 12.45 -10.55
N ASP A 175 7.11 11.88 -9.46
CA ASP A 175 6.45 12.61 -8.37
C ASP A 175 7.47 13.37 -7.49
N PRO A 176 7.49 14.71 -7.53
CA PRO A 176 8.51 15.53 -6.86
C PRO A 176 8.53 15.38 -5.34
N ASP A 177 7.43 14.95 -4.72
CA ASP A 177 7.35 14.77 -3.26
C ASP A 177 7.55 13.32 -2.80
N PHE A 178 7.77 12.39 -3.75
CA PHE A 178 7.97 10.97 -3.48
C PHE A 178 9.40 10.66 -2.98
N ASN A 179 9.72 11.06 -1.75
CA ASN A 179 10.87 10.70 -0.90
C ASN A 179 12.07 10.01 -1.62
N ARG A 180 12.90 10.83 -2.29
CA ARG A 180 13.97 10.44 -3.24
C ARG A 180 15.39 10.71 -2.77
#